data_AF-A0A6P0JXX7-F1
#
_entry.id   AF-A0A6P0JXX7-F1
#
_cell.length_a   1.000
_cell.length_b   1.000
_cell.length_c   1.000
_cell.angle_alpha   90.00
_cell.angle_beta   90.00
_cell.angle_gamma   90.00
#
_symmetry.space_group_name_H-M   'P 1'
#
loop_
_entity.id
_entity.type
_entity.pdbx_description
1 polymer ?
#
loop_
_entity_poly.entity_id
_entity_poly.type
_entity_poly.pdbx_seq_one_letter_code
_entity_poly.pdbx_strand_id
1 'polypeptide(L)'
;MELCYRGVRYNREPLSLEVSESELFQGTYRGQEYHRRFPRHIPVLREKPTLKYRGVAYKSCPIIQTEATLKNQLAALSDASEQAEVPVMQRVTPEATTTPK
;
A
#
# COMPACT_ATOMS: atom_id res chain seq x y z
N MET A 1 8.80 40.79 34.03
CA MET A 1 10.23 41.10 34.19
C MET A 1 10.77 41.50 32.83
N GLU A 2 11.04 42.79 32.64
CA GLU A 2 11.57 43.33 31.37
C GLU A 2 13.08 43.08 31.26
N LEU A 3 13.59 42.78 30.07
CA LEU A 3 15.02 42.56 29.84
C LEU A 3 15.71 43.91 29.56
N CYS A 4 16.74 44.25 30.33
CA CYS A 4 17.48 45.51 30.20
C CYS A 4 19.00 45.29 30.33
N TYR A 5 19.78 45.92 29.44
CA TYR A 5 21.25 45.91 29.47
C TYR A 5 21.77 47.33 29.27
N ARG A 6 22.75 47.75 30.08
CA ARG A 6 23.36 49.11 30.06
C ARG A 6 22.35 50.26 30.00
N GLY A 7 21.22 50.13 30.71
CA GLY A 7 20.17 51.15 30.76
C GLY A 7 19.25 51.19 29.54
N VAL A 8 19.50 50.38 28.51
CA VAL A 8 18.60 50.22 27.36
C VAL A 8 17.61 49.11 27.65
N ARG A 9 16.32 49.42 27.57
CA ARG A 9 15.24 48.45 27.71
C ARG A 9 15.01 47.76 26.38
N TYR A 10 15.04 46.43 26.37
CA TYR A 10 14.70 45.65 25.19
C TYR A 10 13.22 45.34 25.21
N ASN A 11 12.48 45.94 24.28
CA ASN A 11 11.17 45.45 23.89
C ASN A 11 11.42 44.19 23.06
N ARG A 12 11.37 43.02 23.70
CA ARG A 12 11.39 41.75 22.99
C ARG A 12 10.03 41.57 22.32
N GLU A 13 9.89 42.06 21.09
CA GLU A 13 8.81 41.64 20.23
C GLU A 13 9.00 40.13 19.99
N PRO A 14 8.03 39.28 20.36
CA PRO A 14 8.08 37.90 19.93
C PRO A 14 7.95 37.93 18.40
N LEU A 15 9.05 37.62 17.72
CA LEU A 15 9.01 37.38 16.28
C LEU A 15 8.15 36.13 16.08
N SER A 16 6.85 36.31 15.88
CA SER A 16 5.98 35.28 15.35
C SER A 16 6.42 35.05 13.91
N LEU A 17 7.48 34.26 13.73
CA LEU A 17 7.73 33.60 12.46
C LEU A 17 6.60 32.58 12.27
N GLU A 18 5.39 33.07 12.00
CA GLU A 18 4.36 32.28 11.35
C GLU A 18 4.84 32.06 9.91
N VAL A 19 5.80 31.14 9.76
CA VAL A 19 6.24 30.72 8.44
C VAL A 19 5.10 29.89 7.86
N SER A 20 4.47 30.42 6.82
CA SER A 20 3.44 29.69 6.11
C SER A 20 4.05 28.42 5.50
N GLU A 21 3.33 27.29 5.51
CA GLU A 21 3.81 26.06 4.87
C GLU A 21 4.20 26.32 3.39
N SER A 22 3.50 27.25 2.72
CA SER A 22 3.82 27.73 1.38
C SER A 22 5.24 28.29 1.26
N GLU A 23 5.75 28.99 2.26
CA GLU A 23 7.12 29.53 2.26
C GLU A 23 8.19 28.46 2.53
N LEU A 24 7.85 27.40 3.28
CA LEU A 24 8.79 26.29 3.54
C LEU A 24 8.92 25.32 2.36
N PHE A 25 7.83 25.11 1.61
CA PHE A 25 7.79 24.14 0.51
C PHE A 25 8.13 24.74 -0.87
N GLN A 26 8.18 26.07 -1.00
CA GLN A 26 8.59 26.77 -2.23
C GLN A 26 10.03 27.27 -2.10
N GLY A 27 10.99 26.39 -2.40
CA GLY A 27 12.38 26.78 -2.62
C GLY A 27 12.68 26.96 -4.10
N THR A 28 13.70 27.72 -4.47
CA THR A 28 14.21 27.73 -5.85
C THR A 28 15.47 26.85 -5.94
N TYR A 29 15.49 25.89 -6.87
CA TYR A 29 16.69 25.13 -7.20
C TYR A 29 17.17 25.54 -8.59
N ARG A 30 18.38 26.10 -8.66
CA ARG A 30 18.97 26.63 -9.92
C ARG A 30 18.06 27.61 -10.68
N GLY A 31 17.35 28.47 -9.94
CA GLY A 31 16.44 29.45 -10.52
C GLY A 31 15.10 28.89 -11.01
N GLN A 32 14.83 27.60 -10.80
CA GLN A 32 13.50 27.01 -11.01
C GLN A 32 12.80 26.78 -9.68
N GLU A 33 11.50 27.02 -9.64
CA GLU A 33 10.67 26.70 -8.48
C GLU A 33 10.67 25.19 -8.24
N TYR A 34 11.03 24.79 -7.02
CA TYR A 34 11.01 23.42 -6.55
C TYR A 34 9.85 23.23 -5.59
N HIS A 35 9.02 22.23 -5.86
CA HIS A 35 7.91 21.85 -4.99
C HIS A 35 8.17 20.46 -4.41
N ARG A 36 8.36 20.39 -3.10
CA ARG A 36 8.50 19.11 -2.40
C ARG A 36 7.11 18.48 -2.24
N ARG A 37 6.82 17.45 -3.05
CA ARG A 37 5.60 16.62 -2.88
C ARG A 37 5.92 15.40 -2.04
N PHE A 38 5.17 15.19 -0.97
CA PHE A 38 5.21 13.92 -0.26
C PHE A 38 4.61 12.81 -1.14
N PRO A 39 5.20 11.60 -1.15
CA PRO A 39 4.59 10.47 -1.83
C PRO A 39 3.22 10.19 -1.21
N ARG A 40 2.18 10.14 -2.06
CA ARG A 40 0.79 9.97 -1.60
C ARG A 40 0.52 8.60 -0.98
N HIS A 41 1.20 7.56 -1.47
CA HIS A 41 0.98 6.18 -1.04
C HIS A 41 2.32 5.46 -0.89
N ILE A 42 2.56 4.89 0.30
CA ILE A 42 3.71 4.01 0.54
C ILE A 42 3.29 2.60 0.07
N PRO A 43 3.96 2.01 -0.93
CA PRO A 43 3.60 0.68 -1.40
C PRO A 43 3.71 -0.34 -0.26
N VAL A 44 2.65 -1.10 -0.04
CA VAL A 44 2.68 -2.24 0.88
C VAL A 44 3.47 -3.35 0.21
N LEU A 45 4.50 -3.85 0.90
CA LEU A 45 5.29 -4.98 0.42
C LEU A 45 4.57 -6.27 0.80
N ARG A 46 4.46 -7.20 -0.15
CA ARG A 46 3.98 -8.55 0.16
C ARG A 46 5.00 -9.25 1.07
N GLU A 47 4.52 -10.04 2.01
CA GLU A 47 5.37 -10.91 2.82
C GLU A 47 6.23 -11.83 1.93
N LYS A 48 7.48 -12.04 2.35
CA LYS A 48 8.44 -12.84 1.59
C LYS A 48 8.11 -14.33 1.75
N PRO A 49 7.90 -15.07 0.65
CA PRO A 49 7.76 -16.51 0.76
C PRO A 49 9.08 -17.12 1.25
N THR A 50 9.00 -17.99 2.26
CA THR A 50 10.15 -18.78 2.71
C THR A 50 10.37 -19.94 1.76
N LEU A 51 11.31 -19.80 0.83
CA LEU A 51 11.67 -20.83 -0.13
C LEU A 51 12.87 -21.64 0.38
N LYS A 52 12.87 -22.95 0.08
CA LYS A 52 13.95 -23.87 0.45
C LYS A 52 14.38 -24.69 -0.76
N TYR A 53 15.68 -24.75 -1.05
CA TYR A 53 16.25 -25.58 -2.11
C TYR A 53 17.33 -26.45 -1.51
N ARG A 54 17.18 -27.78 -1.62
CA ARG A 54 18.08 -28.77 -0.99
C ARG A 54 18.33 -28.51 0.51
N GLY A 55 17.28 -28.13 1.24
CA GLY A 55 17.36 -27.82 2.67
C GLY A 55 17.94 -26.44 3.00
N VAL A 56 18.50 -25.71 2.04
CA VAL A 56 19.01 -24.35 2.23
C VAL A 56 17.88 -23.34 2.04
N ALA A 57 17.67 -22.48 3.02
CA ALA A 57 16.69 -21.40 2.93
C ALA A 57 17.22 -20.28 2.02
N TYR A 58 16.39 -19.86 1.07
CA TYR A 58 16.66 -18.68 0.23
C TYR A 58 15.40 -17.81 0.17
N LYS A 59 15.60 -16.52 -0.07
CA LYS A 59 14.52 -15.52 -0.08
C LYS A 59 14.58 -14.73 -1.37
N SER A 60 13.43 -14.53 -2.00
CA SER A 60 13.31 -13.60 -3.13
C SER A 60 13.19 -12.15 -2.66
N CYS A 61 13.43 -11.22 -3.58
CA CYS A 61 13.15 -9.81 -3.35
C CYS A 61 11.67 -9.59 -3.03
N PRO A 62 11.34 -8.65 -2.12
CA PRO A 62 9.95 -8.34 -1.82
C PRO A 62 9.28 -7.76 -3.07
N ILE A 63 8.08 -8.23 -3.38
CA ILE A 63 7.28 -7.75 -4.51
C ILE A 63 6.39 -6.63 -4.00
N ILE A 64 6.39 -5.50 -4.72
CA ILE A 64 5.52 -4.37 -4.45
C ILE A 64 4.07 -4.76 -4.78
N GLN A 65 3.17 -4.63 -3.80
CA GLN A 65 1.74 -4.74 -4.09
C GLN A 65 1.24 -3.40 -4.60
N THR A 66 0.70 -3.40 -5.81
CA THR A 66 0.00 -2.25 -6.40
C THR A 66 -1.50 -2.46 -6.33
N GLU A 67 -2.27 -1.37 -6.39
CA GLU A 67 -3.74 -1.44 -6.39
C GLU A 67 -4.29 -2.37 -7.48
N ALA A 68 -3.68 -2.36 -8.67
CA ALA A 68 -4.06 -3.25 -9.76
C ALA A 68 -3.87 -4.73 -9.40
N THR A 69 -2.76 -5.08 -8.75
CA THR A 69 -2.51 -6.47 -8.32
C THR A 69 -3.50 -6.94 -7.26
N LEU A 70 -3.90 -6.05 -6.33
CA LEU A 70 -4.87 -6.36 -5.29
C LEU A 70 -6.28 -6.55 -5.87
N LYS A 71 -6.69 -5.69 -6.82
CA LYS A 71 -7.97 -5.82 -7.53
C LYS A 71 -8.07 -7.15 -8.26
N ASN A 72 -7.01 -7.56 -8.94
CA ASN A 72 -6.98 -8.85 -9.64
C ASN A 72 -7.05 -10.04 -8.67
N GLN A 73 -6.40 -9.95 -7.51
CA GLN A 73 -6.48 -10.99 -6.48
C GLN A 73 -7.88 -11.09 -5.88
N LEU A 74 -8.53 -9.95 -5.61
CA LEU A 74 -9.91 -9.90 -5.11
C LEU A 74 -10.89 -10.54 -6.11
N ALA A 75 -10.76 -10.22 -7.41
CA ALA A 75 -11.57 -10.84 -8.46
C ALA A 75 -11.35 -12.36 -8.54
N ALA A 76 -10.10 -12.82 -8.48
CA ALA A 76 -9.82 -14.25 -8.48
C ALA A 76 -10.41 -14.98 -7.25
N LEU A 77 -10.49 -14.31 -6.10
CA LEU A 77 -11.10 -14.85 -4.89
C LEU A 77 -12.62 -14.90 -4.98
N SER A 78 -13.28 -13.89 -5.58
CA SER A 78 -14.72 -13.95 -5.83
C SER A 78 -15.07 -15.09 -6.78
N ASP A 79 -14.33 -15.24 -7.88
CA ASP A 79 -14.55 -16.29 -8.88
C ASP A 79 -14.38 -17.70 -8.26
N ALA A 80 -13.40 -17.86 -7.36
CA ALA A 80 -13.16 -19.12 -6.66
C ALA A 80 -14.28 -19.46 -5.65
N SER A 81 -14.93 -18.46 -5.05
CA SER A 81 -16.06 -18.68 -4.15
C SER A 81 -17.33 -19.12 -4.88
N GLU A 82 -17.58 -18.58 -6.08
CA GLU A 82 -18.73 -18.96 -6.91
C GLU A 82 -18.64 -20.40 -7.43
N GLN A 83 -17.43 -20.89 -7.70
CA GLN A 83 -17.20 -22.27 -8.16
C GLN A 83 -17.39 -23.31 -7.03
N ALA A 84 -17.26 -22.92 -5.77
CA ALA A 84 -17.43 -23.83 -4.62
C ALA A 84 -18.92 -24.07 -4.29
N GLU A 85 -19.84 -23.22 -4.74
CA GLU A 85 -21.27 -23.31 -4.43
C GLU A 85 -22.08 -24.19 -5.40
N VAL A 86 -21.45 -24.87 -6.36
CA VAL A 86 -22.15 -25.79 -7.28
C VAL A 86 -21.93 -27.26 -6.86
N PRO A 87 -22.69 -27.83 -5.90
CA PRO A 87 -22.70 -29.25 -5.69
C PRO A 87 -23.60 -29.92 -6.74
N VAL A 88 -22.94 -30.74 -7.56
CA VAL A 88 -23.44 -31.89 -8.32
C VAL A 88 -24.85 -32.37 -7.91
N MET A 89 -25.87 -32.04 -8.70
CA MET A 89 -27.14 -32.75 -8.74
C MET A 89 -27.38 -33.25 -10.17
N GLN A 90 -26.77 -34.39 -10.52
CA GLN A 90 -27.19 -35.24 -11.63
C GLN A 90 -26.57 -36.65 -11.46
N ARG A 91 -27.18 -37.46 -10.60
CA ARG A 91 -27.26 -38.93 -10.73
C ARG A 91 -28.77 -39.17 -10.92
N VAL A 92 -29.30 -39.90 -11.89
CA VAL A 92 -28.99 -41.27 -12.30
C VAL A 92 -29.58 -41.45 -13.72
N THR A 93 -28.80 -41.93 -14.68
CA THR A 93 -29.33 -42.59 -15.89
C THR A 93 -29.71 -44.02 -15.54
N PRO A 94 -30.94 -44.49 -15.78
CA PRO A 94 -31.21 -45.93 -15.74
C PRO A 94 -30.87 -46.53 -17.11
N GLU A 95 -29.74 -47.23 -17.20
CA GLU A 95 -29.49 -48.21 -18.25
C GLU A 95 -30.41 -49.42 -18.02
N ALA A 96 -31.36 -49.63 -18.93
CA ALA A 96 -32.21 -50.83 -18.94
C ALA A 96 -31.48 -51.97 -19.67
N THR A 97 -30.97 -52.94 -18.92
CA THR A 97 -30.50 -54.22 -19.43
C THR A 97 -31.70 -55.14 -19.71
N THR A 98 -31.90 -55.53 -20.98
CA THR A 98 -32.79 -56.64 -21.37
C THR A 98 -31.95 -57.76 -21.95
N THR A 99 -32.08 -58.96 -21.38
CA THR A 99 -31.64 -60.25 -21.95
C THR A 99 -32.41 -61.38 -21.24
N PRO A 100 -32.47 -62.62 -21.77
CA PRO A 100 -33.32 -63.11 -22.84
C PRO A 100 -34.30 -64.22 -22.37
N LYS A 101 -35.21 -64.67 -23.24
CA LYS A 101 -35.79 -66.02 -23.18
C LYS A 101 -36.27 -66.48 -24.55
#